data_AF-A0A1Q8S5P8-F1
#
_entry.id   AF-A0A1Q8S5P8-F1
#
_cell.length_a   1.000
_cell.length_b   1.000
_cell.length_c   1.000
_cell.angle_alpha   90.00
_cell.angle_beta   90.00
_cell.angle_gamma   90.00
#
_symmetry.space_group_name_H-M   'P 1'
#
loop_
_entity.id
_entity.type
_entity.pdbx_description
1 polymer ?
#
loop_
_entity_poly.entity_id
_entity_poly.type
_entity_poly.pdbx_seq_one_letter_code
_entity_poly.pdbx_strand_id
1 'polypeptide(L)'
;MSLTKKPHQALKLMAIGDSMTQGREGDFTWRYRLWQWLKEEHVDFQFVGPYRGTKTPEKPHPPRPPPLKGDGQSDDDTLIDLGGYAADVDFDSCHFAVWGRQAVQCKDVVRTEVAHFDPDLILVMIGINDMIWGVGGPEDTVTALKELIDNARDANPNINVAVANVPQPTPDSSNEKLHPIIERFNRLFETSMSDWTTVASPVELVDVGRCYDCIHGSYDGVHPNALGEYQIARAFSKTLVSSFEIGRNERKIPNEIPVRSTPVPAHIVAKPASYGITVTWDAIYGALGYDIRCRNEDELEWSECQSYVEPNRFDLAQARYGSKHWFQVRTNNGDSLKSDWSAVVSAIAHPKTASAPANIFVKPGTESTEVQWEELPGQLGID
;
A
#
# COMPACT_ATOMS: atom_id res chain seq x y z
N MET A 1 -22.96 -36.32 36.70
CA MET A 1 -21.76 -35.54 36.34
C MET A 1 -22.21 -34.38 35.48
N SER A 2 -22.04 -33.16 35.99
CA SER A 2 -22.43 -31.93 35.30
C SER A 2 -21.50 -31.71 34.12
N LEU A 3 -22.05 -31.73 32.90
CA LEU A 3 -21.33 -31.29 31.71
C LEU A 3 -21.18 -29.77 31.82
N THR A 4 -20.00 -29.32 32.24
CA THR A 4 -19.61 -27.91 32.10
C THR A 4 -19.58 -27.60 30.61
N LYS A 5 -20.61 -26.92 30.10
CA LYS A 5 -20.55 -26.20 28.82
C LYS A 5 -19.26 -25.40 28.84
N LYS A 6 -18.37 -25.62 27.86
CA LYS A 6 -17.30 -24.64 27.59
C LYS A 6 -17.99 -23.26 27.48
N PRO A 7 -17.47 -22.21 28.13
CA PRO A 7 -18.02 -20.88 27.95
C PRO A 7 -18.07 -20.57 26.44
N HIS A 8 -19.15 -19.93 25.99
CA HIS A 8 -19.25 -19.47 24.62
C HIS A 8 -18.07 -18.53 24.38
N GLN A 9 -17.10 -18.96 23.57
CA GLN A 9 -15.91 -18.18 23.27
C GLN A 9 -16.17 -17.40 21.98
N ALA A 10 -15.82 -16.12 21.98
CA ALA A 10 -15.96 -15.27 20.80
C ALA A 10 -15.16 -15.85 19.63
N LEU A 11 -15.74 -15.78 18.42
CA LEU A 11 -15.11 -16.22 17.19
C LEU A 11 -13.88 -15.36 16.89
N LYS A 12 -12.69 -15.96 16.83
CA LYS A 12 -11.45 -15.25 16.49
C LYS A 12 -11.22 -15.23 14.98
N LEU A 13 -11.19 -14.03 14.42
CA LEU A 13 -10.99 -13.78 12.99
C LEU A 13 -9.61 -13.17 12.76
N MET A 14 -8.81 -13.75 11.87
CA MET A 14 -7.54 -13.17 11.45
C MET A 14 -7.60 -12.77 9.97
N ALA A 15 -7.52 -11.46 9.70
CA ALA A 15 -7.43 -10.96 8.32
C ALA A 15 -5.97 -11.02 7.84
N ILE A 16 -5.69 -11.89 6.87
CA ILE A 16 -4.38 -12.08 6.25
C ILE A 16 -4.39 -11.40 4.89
N GLY A 17 -3.40 -10.54 4.61
CA GLY A 17 -3.36 -9.90 3.31
C GLY A 17 -2.18 -8.98 3.04
N ASP A 18 -2.35 -8.12 2.05
CA ASP A 18 -1.38 -7.13 1.62
C ASP A 18 -1.91 -5.69 1.82
N SER A 19 -1.53 -4.77 0.92
CA SER A 19 -1.96 -3.37 0.94
C SER A 19 -3.47 -3.20 0.86
N MET A 20 -4.19 -4.05 0.11
CA MET A 20 -5.65 -3.97 -0.01
C MET A 20 -6.36 -4.32 1.31
N THR A 21 -5.67 -5.06 2.19
CA THR A 21 -6.16 -5.39 3.53
C THR A 21 -5.65 -4.42 4.59
N GLN A 22 -4.37 -4.05 4.55
CA GLN A 22 -3.79 -3.13 5.53
C GLN A 22 -4.37 -1.71 5.40
N GLY A 23 -4.53 -1.19 4.19
CA GLY A 23 -4.94 0.20 3.94
C GLY A 23 -3.88 1.22 4.34
N ARG A 24 -4.16 2.50 4.10
CA ARG A 24 -3.34 3.66 4.48
C ARG A 24 -4.04 4.53 5.52
N GLU A 25 -3.28 5.46 6.10
CA GLU A 25 -3.83 6.44 7.01
C GLU A 25 -5.08 7.10 6.42
N GLY A 26 -6.17 7.18 7.19
CA GLY A 26 -7.42 7.79 6.75
C GLY A 26 -8.34 6.90 5.90
N ASP A 27 -7.93 5.67 5.55
CA ASP A 27 -8.85 4.67 5.01
C ASP A 27 -9.81 4.18 6.11
N PHE A 28 -10.97 3.65 5.70
CA PHE A 28 -11.76 2.85 6.63
C PHE A 28 -11.33 1.38 6.57
N THR A 29 -10.93 0.91 5.38
CA THR A 29 -10.64 -0.49 5.01
C THR A 29 -11.86 -1.40 4.98
N TRP A 30 -11.80 -2.48 4.18
CA TRP A 30 -12.85 -3.51 4.16
C TRP A 30 -12.99 -4.20 5.53
N ARG A 31 -11.92 -4.25 6.33
CA ARG A 31 -11.93 -4.83 7.69
C ARG A 31 -12.88 -4.08 8.60
N TYR A 32 -12.89 -2.75 8.57
CA TYR A 32 -13.86 -1.95 9.30
C TYR A 32 -15.28 -2.17 8.78
N ARG A 33 -15.48 -2.24 7.46
CA ARG A 33 -16.82 -2.50 6.89
C ARG A 33 -17.35 -3.88 7.29
N LEU A 34 -16.47 -4.88 7.37
CA LEU A 34 -16.80 -6.22 7.85
C LEU A 34 -17.06 -6.21 9.37
N TRP A 35 -16.28 -5.46 10.14
CA TRP A 35 -16.52 -5.24 11.57
C TRP A 35 -17.93 -4.67 11.82
N GLN A 36 -18.31 -3.62 11.09
CA GLN A 36 -19.66 -3.03 11.18
C GLN A 36 -20.73 -4.08 10.91
N TRP A 37 -20.55 -4.88 9.86
CA TRP A 37 -21.47 -5.97 9.51
C TRP A 37 -21.56 -7.04 10.60
N LEU A 38 -20.44 -7.51 11.15
CA LEU A 38 -20.42 -8.51 12.24
C LEU A 38 -21.16 -7.98 13.48
N LYS A 39 -21.03 -6.69 13.79
CA LYS A 39 -21.77 -6.03 14.88
C LYS A 39 -23.27 -5.95 14.59
N GLU A 40 -23.65 -5.58 13.37
CA GLU A 40 -25.05 -5.50 12.92
C GLU A 40 -25.74 -6.88 12.95
N GLU A 41 -25.02 -7.94 12.58
CA GLU A 41 -25.51 -9.32 12.61
C GLU A 41 -25.42 -9.97 14.01
N HIS A 42 -24.98 -9.22 15.02
CA HIS A 42 -24.84 -9.66 16.42
C HIS A 42 -23.94 -10.89 16.60
N VAL A 43 -22.88 -11.00 15.80
CA VAL A 43 -21.86 -12.03 15.96
C VAL A 43 -21.01 -11.69 17.18
N ASP A 44 -20.70 -12.68 18.01
CA ASP A 44 -19.70 -12.57 19.08
C ASP A 44 -18.33 -12.92 18.51
N PHE A 45 -17.47 -11.92 18.32
CA PHE A 45 -16.21 -12.07 17.60
C PHE A 45 -15.09 -11.18 18.17
N GLN A 46 -13.86 -11.52 17.79
CA GLN A 46 -12.66 -10.74 18.04
C GLN A 46 -11.76 -10.79 16.79
N PHE A 47 -11.19 -9.65 16.39
CA PHE A 47 -10.11 -9.68 15.39
C PHE A 47 -8.79 -9.99 16.09
N VAL A 48 -7.96 -10.83 15.48
CA VAL A 48 -6.64 -11.21 16.03
C VAL A 48 -5.55 -11.09 14.96
N GLY A 49 -4.31 -10.88 15.41
CA GLY A 49 -3.14 -10.72 14.55
C GLY A 49 -2.10 -9.79 15.17
N PRO A 50 -0.87 -9.78 14.64
CA PRO A 50 0.26 -9.04 15.22
C PRO A 50 0.17 -7.52 15.03
N TYR A 51 -0.58 -7.06 14.03
CA TYR A 51 -0.63 -5.65 13.65
C TYR A 51 -1.96 -5.00 14.00
N ARG A 52 -1.94 -3.69 14.22
CA ARG A 52 -3.12 -2.85 14.46
C ARG A 52 -2.95 -1.56 13.67
N GLY A 53 -4.00 -1.09 13.00
CA GLY A 53 -3.96 0.17 12.25
C GLY A 53 -3.84 -0.03 10.74
N THR A 54 -3.23 0.97 10.09
CA THR A 54 -2.99 1.04 8.64
C THR A 54 -1.51 1.34 8.37
N LYS A 55 -1.09 1.32 7.10
CA LYS A 55 0.30 1.56 6.71
C LYS A 55 0.83 2.86 7.34
N THR A 56 1.97 2.78 8.02
CA THR A 56 2.69 3.94 8.56
C THR A 56 2.98 4.96 7.45
N PRO A 57 2.54 6.24 7.59
CA PRO A 57 2.86 7.29 6.64
C PRO A 57 4.36 7.56 6.54
N GLU A 58 4.85 7.76 5.32
CA GLU A 58 6.24 8.17 5.09
C GLU A 58 6.53 9.54 5.71
N LYS A 59 7.64 9.65 6.46
CA LYS A 59 8.07 10.91 7.07
C LYS A 59 8.93 11.70 6.08
N PRO A 60 8.74 13.02 5.97
CA PRO A 60 9.58 13.84 5.09
C PRO A 60 11.03 13.81 5.55
N HIS A 61 11.95 13.46 4.66
CA HIS A 61 13.39 13.57 4.88
C HIS A 61 14.07 14.25 3.69
N PRO A 62 15.23 14.91 3.90
CA PRO A 62 16.03 15.42 2.79
C PRO A 62 16.41 14.29 1.82
N PRO A 63 16.75 14.61 0.55
CA PRO A 63 17.34 13.66 -0.37
C PRO A 63 18.58 13.02 0.27
N ARG A 64 18.70 11.70 0.15
CA ARG A 64 19.87 10.95 0.63
C ARG A 64 20.65 10.42 -0.57
N PRO A 65 21.99 10.35 -0.51
CA PRO A 65 22.78 9.65 -1.52
C PRO A 65 22.29 8.20 -1.66
N PRO A 66 22.35 7.61 -2.86
CA PRO A 66 22.13 6.17 -3.01
C PRO A 66 23.06 5.40 -2.07
N PRO A 67 22.57 4.35 -1.37
CA PRO A 67 23.42 3.51 -0.55
C PRO A 67 24.55 2.93 -1.40
N LEU A 68 25.78 3.02 -0.90
CA LEU A 68 26.92 2.39 -1.55
C LEU A 68 26.92 0.89 -1.26
N LYS A 69 27.54 0.12 -2.16
CA LYS A 69 27.68 -1.33 -2.00
C LYS A 69 28.49 -1.62 -0.73
N GLY A 70 27.83 -2.10 0.33
CA GLY A 70 28.43 -2.37 1.63
C GLY A 70 27.87 -1.51 2.77
N ASP A 71 27.06 -0.49 2.47
CA ASP A 71 26.22 0.14 3.48
C ASP A 71 25.26 -0.93 4.00
N GLY A 72 25.33 -1.21 5.31
CA GLY A 72 24.39 -2.13 5.94
C GLY A 72 22.97 -1.63 5.66
N GLN A 73 22.08 -2.56 5.28
CA GLN A 73 20.65 -2.26 5.30
C GLN A 73 20.34 -1.85 6.75
N SER A 74 19.89 -0.61 6.96
CA SER A 74 19.35 -0.27 8.27
C SER A 74 18.15 -1.19 8.47
N ASP A 75 18.27 -2.12 9.41
CA ASP A 75 17.13 -2.81 10.02
C ASP A 75 16.32 -1.71 10.72
N ASP A 76 15.52 -1.00 9.93
CA ASP A 76 14.65 0.00 10.48
C ASP A 76 13.52 -0.78 11.13
N ASP A 77 13.55 -0.82 12.47
CA ASP A 77 12.53 -1.32 13.40
C ASP A 77 11.23 -0.47 13.29
N THR A 78 10.97 0.05 12.09
CA THR A 78 9.88 0.93 11.75
C THR A 78 8.62 0.10 11.77
N LEU A 79 7.86 0.29 12.84
CA LEU A 79 6.49 -0.18 12.96
C LEU A 79 5.75 0.16 11.66
N ILE A 80 5.21 -0.87 11.02
CA ILE A 80 4.64 -0.80 9.67
C ILE A 80 3.15 -0.44 9.67
N ASP A 81 2.56 -0.31 10.85
CA ASP A 81 1.12 -0.24 11.11
C ASP A 81 0.68 0.97 11.98
N LEU A 82 1.50 2.02 12.09
CA LEU A 82 1.18 3.20 12.89
C LEU A 82 0.16 4.17 12.25
N GLY A 83 -0.31 3.89 11.03
CA GLY A 83 -1.31 4.71 10.38
C GLY A 83 -2.69 4.59 11.07
N GLY A 84 -3.38 5.72 11.20
CA GLY A 84 -4.74 5.76 11.74
C GLY A 84 -5.82 5.41 10.70
N TYR A 85 -7.06 5.22 11.15
CA TYR A 85 -8.21 5.06 10.25
C TYR A 85 -8.84 6.41 9.89
N ALA A 86 -9.86 6.40 9.05
CA ALA A 86 -10.71 7.58 8.82
C ALA A 86 -11.22 8.19 10.14
N ALA A 87 -11.57 9.47 10.11
CA ALA A 87 -12.06 10.18 11.30
C ALA A 87 -13.22 9.42 11.97
N ASP A 88 -13.21 9.41 13.31
CA ASP A 88 -14.20 8.75 14.18
C ASP A 88 -14.30 7.22 14.04
N VAL A 89 -13.34 6.58 13.35
CA VAL A 89 -13.22 5.12 13.31
C VAL A 89 -12.41 4.63 14.49
N ASP A 90 -13.05 3.84 15.34
CA ASP A 90 -12.43 3.11 16.45
C ASP A 90 -13.04 1.71 16.53
N PHE A 91 -12.20 0.68 16.34
CA PHE A 91 -12.60 -0.72 16.41
C PHE A 91 -11.39 -1.61 16.73
N ASP A 92 -11.66 -2.88 17.10
CA ASP A 92 -10.59 -3.86 17.25
C ASP A 92 -9.99 -4.19 15.88
N SER A 93 -8.91 -3.50 15.56
CA SER A 93 -8.33 -3.46 14.22
C SER A 93 -7.23 -4.49 13.99
N CYS A 94 -7.11 -5.51 14.85
CA CYS A 94 -6.04 -6.51 14.73
C CYS A 94 -6.07 -7.19 13.35
N HIS A 95 -4.90 -7.43 12.77
CA HIS A 95 -4.79 -8.12 11.49
C HIS A 95 -3.38 -8.69 11.27
N PHE A 96 -3.22 -9.48 10.21
CA PHE A 96 -1.97 -10.01 9.71
C PHE A 96 -1.76 -9.63 8.23
N ALA A 97 -1.79 -8.32 7.95
CA ALA A 97 -1.61 -7.81 6.59
C ALA A 97 -0.49 -6.77 6.52
N VAL A 98 0.29 -6.82 5.45
CA VAL A 98 1.48 -5.95 5.26
C VAL A 98 1.52 -5.44 3.84
N TRP A 99 1.63 -4.12 3.67
CA TRP A 99 1.68 -3.45 2.39
C TRP A 99 2.77 -4.05 1.49
N GLY A 100 2.41 -4.47 0.28
CA GLY A 100 3.36 -5.06 -0.65
C GLY A 100 3.76 -6.52 -0.37
N ARG A 101 3.27 -7.13 0.71
CA ARG A 101 3.57 -8.53 1.02
C ARG A 101 2.99 -9.45 -0.05
N GLN A 102 3.76 -10.47 -0.38
CA GLN A 102 3.42 -11.49 -1.36
C GLN A 102 2.96 -12.78 -0.66
N ALA A 103 2.16 -13.62 -1.34
CA ALA A 103 1.77 -14.93 -0.85
C ALA A 103 3.01 -15.81 -0.59
N VAL A 104 4.02 -15.76 -1.48
CA VAL A 104 5.29 -16.50 -1.33
C VAL A 104 6.08 -16.12 -0.07
N GLN A 105 5.91 -14.89 0.45
CA GLN A 105 6.51 -14.47 1.71
C GLN A 105 5.63 -14.85 2.91
N CYS A 106 4.31 -14.71 2.76
CA CYS A 106 3.37 -14.94 3.85
C CYS A 106 3.30 -16.40 4.28
N LYS A 107 3.45 -17.35 3.34
CA LYS A 107 3.45 -18.78 3.64
C LYS A 107 4.51 -19.19 4.67
N ASP A 108 5.65 -18.50 4.71
CA ASP A 108 6.78 -18.86 5.59
C ASP A 108 6.58 -18.41 7.04
N VAL A 109 5.67 -17.45 7.28
CA VAL A 109 5.42 -16.83 8.59
C VAL A 109 4.06 -17.16 9.19
N VAL A 110 3.08 -17.59 8.38
CA VAL A 110 1.69 -17.79 8.82
C VAL A 110 1.54 -18.81 9.95
N ARG A 111 2.34 -19.87 9.97
CA ARG A 111 2.27 -20.91 11.00
C ARG A 111 2.52 -20.33 12.39
N THR A 112 3.53 -19.48 12.52
CA THR A 112 3.90 -18.84 13.78
C THR A 112 2.77 -17.95 14.29
N GLU A 113 2.19 -17.14 13.40
CA GLU A 113 1.11 -16.23 13.78
C GLU A 113 -0.18 -16.96 14.14
N VAL A 114 -0.55 -18.00 13.38
CA VAL A 114 -1.71 -18.85 13.70
C VAL A 114 -1.51 -19.54 15.04
N ALA A 115 -0.32 -20.07 15.33
CA ALA A 115 -0.02 -20.68 16.62
C ALA A 115 -0.07 -19.69 17.78
N HIS A 116 0.32 -18.43 17.56
CA HIS A 116 0.34 -17.40 18.60
C HIS A 116 -1.04 -16.81 18.89
N PHE A 117 -1.78 -16.44 17.83
CA PHE A 117 -3.06 -15.74 17.95
C PHE A 117 -4.27 -16.69 18.00
N ASP A 118 -4.08 -17.95 17.62
CA ASP A 118 -5.08 -19.03 17.70
C ASP A 118 -6.43 -18.64 17.07
N PRO A 119 -6.47 -18.23 15.77
CA PRO A 119 -7.72 -17.90 15.10
C PRO A 119 -8.57 -19.14 14.80
N ASP A 120 -9.89 -18.96 14.84
CA ASP A 120 -10.87 -19.98 14.41
C ASP A 120 -11.09 -19.95 12.88
N LEU A 121 -10.94 -18.76 12.29
CA LEU A 121 -11.12 -18.51 10.86
C LEU A 121 -10.12 -17.46 10.37
N ILE A 122 -9.41 -17.78 9.29
CA ILE A 122 -8.57 -16.83 8.55
C ILE A 122 -9.30 -16.30 7.31
N LEU A 123 -9.23 -14.99 7.11
CA LEU A 123 -9.78 -14.26 5.96
C LEU A 123 -8.60 -13.84 5.09
N VAL A 124 -8.36 -14.54 3.98
CA VAL A 124 -7.14 -14.40 3.17
C VAL A 124 -7.43 -13.61 1.90
N MET A 125 -6.77 -12.47 1.71
CA MET A 125 -6.76 -11.69 0.47
C MET A 125 -5.34 -11.21 0.17
N ILE A 126 -4.60 -12.04 -0.58
CA ILE A 126 -3.20 -11.84 -0.94
C ILE A 126 -2.91 -12.49 -2.30
N GLY A 127 -1.85 -12.06 -2.97
CA GLY A 127 -1.36 -12.68 -4.22
C GLY A 127 -1.23 -11.69 -5.38
N ILE A 128 -1.83 -10.51 -5.28
CA ILE A 128 -1.72 -9.49 -6.33
C ILE A 128 -0.26 -9.03 -6.49
N ASN A 129 0.51 -8.89 -5.41
CA ASN A 129 1.91 -8.46 -5.46
C ASN A 129 2.82 -9.50 -6.13
N ASP A 130 2.56 -10.80 -5.92
CA ASP A 130 3.30 -11.89 -6.57
C ASP A 130 3.25 -11.72 -8.10
N MET A 131 2.05 -11.41 -8.62
CA MET A 131 1.77 -11.23 -10.05
C MET A 131 2.16 -9.86 -10.60
N ILE A 132 1.89 -8.75 -9.88
CA ILE A 132 2.20 -7.39 -10.36
C ILE A 132 3.71 -7.17 -10.44
N TRP A 133 4.48 -7.69 -9.48
CA TRP A 133 5.93 -7.51 -9.45
C TRP A 133 6.70 -8.62 -10.17
N GLY A 134 6.00 -9.63 -10.70
CA GLY A 134 6.59 -10.74 -11.42
C GLY A 134 7.51 -11.62 -10.57
N VAL A 135 7.32 -11.62 -9.24
CA VAL A 135 8.10 -12.46 -8.32
C VAL A 135 7.60 -13.91 -8.35
N GLY A 136 6.31 -14.12 -8.64
CA GLY A 136 5.71 -15.43 -8.86
C GLY A 136 4.70 -15.41 -10.01
N GLY A 137 4.68 -16.47 -10.81
CA GLY A 137 3.65 -16.65 -11.84
C GLY A 137 2.30 -17.08 -11.24
N PRO A 138 1.26 -17.24 -12.08
CA PRO A 138 -0.03 -17.79 -11.67
C PRO A 138 0.09 -19.11 -10.91
N GLU A 139 0.88 -20.05 -11.42
CA GLU A 139 1.12 -21.36 -10.77
C GLU A 139 1.78 -21.21 -9.40
N ASP A 140 2.87 -20.44 -9.34
CA ASP A 140 3.64 -20.26 -8.10
C ASP A 140 2.78 -19.60 -7.02
N THR A 141 1.90 -18.67 -7.40
CA THR A 141 0.97 -17.99 -6.49
C THR A 141 -0.08 -18.98 -5.95
N VAL A 142 -0.62 -19.87 -6.79
CA VAL A 142 -1.55 -20.93 -6.35
C VAL A 142 -0.85 -21.89 -5.39
N THR A 143 0.38 -22.32 -5.70
CA THR A 143 1.19 -23.16 -4.82
C THR A 143 1.47 -22.46 -3.49
N ALA A 144 1.83 -21.18 -3.50
CA ALA A 144 2.09 -20.42 -2.28
C ALA A 144 0.85 -20.28 -1.39
N LEU A 145 -0.34 -20.07 -1.97
CA LEU A 145 -1.59 -20.05 -1.22
C LEU A 145 -1.92 -21.42 -0.60
N LYS A 146 -1.67 -22.51 -1.32
CA LYS A 146 -1.83 -23.87 -0.76
C LYS A 146 -0.89 -24.10 0.42
N GLU A 147 0.38 -23.77 0.26
CA GLU A 147 1.38 -23.89 1.33
C GLU A 147 1.06 -23.00 2.53
N LEU A 148 0.54 -21.78 2.31
CA LEU A 148 0.04 -20.92 3.38
C LEU A 148 -1.06 -21.60 4.18
N ILE A 149 -2.05 -22.20 3.52
CA ILE A 149 -3.16 -22.91 4.18
C ILE A 149 -2.67 -24.15 4.92
N ASP A 150 -1.77 -24.93 4.33
CA ASP A 150 -1.18 -26.11 4.97
C ASP A 150 -0.37 -25.73 6.22
N ASN A 151 0.44 -24.67 6.12
CA ASN A 151 1.21 -24.14 7.25
C ASN A 151 0.31 -23.58 8.36
N ALA A 152 -0.84 -23.00 8.03
CA ALA A 152 -1.85 -22.61 9.02
C ALA A 152 -2.45 -23.84 9.73
N ARG A 153 -2.74 -24.92 9.00
CA ARG A 153 -3.26 -26.20 9.55
C ARG A 153 -2.26 -26.92 10.43
N ASP A 154 -0.98 -26.83 10.11
CA ASP A 154 0.11 -27.34 10.94
C ASP A 154 0.16 -26.68 12.33
N ALA A 155 -0.39 -25.47 12.48
CA ALA A 155 -0.58 -24.81 13.77
C ALA A 155 -1.96 -25.12 14.38
N ASN A 156 -3.03 -25.06 13.59
CA ASN A 156 -4.39 -25.39 14.00
C ASN A 156 -5.08 -26.30 12.96
N PRO A 157 -5.16 -27.62 13.20
CA PRO A 157 -5.76 -28.56 12.25
C PRO A 157 -7.26 -28.34 11.98
N ASN A 158 -7.95 -27.54 12.78
CA ASN A 158 -9.38 -27.24 12.64
C ASN A 158 -9.66 -25.81 12.14
N ILE A 159 -8.63 -25.09 11.66
CA ILE A 159 -8.80 -23.71 11.21
C ILE A 159 -9.71 -23.63 9.98
N ASN A 160 -10.70 -22.75 10.01
CA ASN A 160 -11.51 -22.46 8.83
C ASN A 160 -10.80 -21.43 7.95
N VAL A 161 -11.03 -21.48 6.63
CA VAL A 161 -10.36 -20.57 5.69
C VAL A 161 -11.37 -19.99 4.70
N ALA A 162 -11.50 -18.66 4.68
CA ALA A 162 -12.16 -17.93 3.61
C ALA A 162 -11.07 -17.24 2.77
N VAL A 163 -10.81 -17.73 1.55
CA VAL A 163 -9.70 -17.27 0.70
C VAL A 163 -10.22 -16.62 -0.58
N ALA A 164 -9.77 -15.40 -0.85
CA ALA A 164 -10.22 -14.60 -1.97
C ALA A 164 -9.46 -14.93 -3.27
N ASN A 165 -10.18 -14.91 -4.38
CA ASN A 165 -9.56 -14.74 -5.69
C ASN A 165 -9.07 -13.29 -5.86
N VAL A 166 -8.23 -13.03 -6.86
CA VAL A 166 -7.60 -11.72 -7.06
C VAL A 166 -8.44 -10.89 -8.04
N PRO A 167 -8.87 -9.66 -7.68
CA PRO A 167 -9.62 -8.81 -8.60
C PRO A 167 -8.74 -8.26 -9.73
N GLN A 168 -9.37 -7.93 -10.86
CA GLN A 168 -8.69 -7.24 -11.95
C GLN A 168 -8.44 -5.78 -11.56
N PRO A 169 -7.19 -5.28 -11.68
CA PRO A 169 -6.92 -3.86 -11.56
C PRO A 169 -7.54 -3.09 -12.74
N THR A 170 -7.48 -1.77 -12.70
CA THR A 170 -7.80 -0.94 -13.87
C THR A 170 -6.81 -1.25 -15.00
N PRO A 171 -7.27 -1.42 -16.26
CA PRO A 171 -6.38 -1.68 -17.38
C PRO A 171 -5.28 -0.61 -17.52
N ASP A 172 -4.03 -1.05 -17.56
CA ASP A 172 -2.85 -0.22 -17.77
C ASP A 172 -2.14 -0.65 -19.06
N SER A 173 -2.01 0.29 -20.01
CA SER A 173 -1.31 0.05 -21.28
C SER A 173 0.19 -0.17 -21.10
N SER A 174 0.77 0.23 -19.96
CA SER A 174 2.16 -0.07 -19.63
C SER A 174 2.37 -1.53 -19.20
N ASN A 175 1.30 -2.24 -18.80
CA ASN A 175 1.35 -3.62 -18.32
C ASN A 175 0.17 -4.48 -18.83
N GLU A 176 0.02 -4.57 -20.16
CA GLU A 176 -1.09 -5.31 -20.81
C GLU A 176 -1.14 -6.81 -20.46
N LYS A 177 -0.05 -7.39 -19.95
CA LYS A 177 0.04 -8.82 -19.62
C LYS A 177 -0.58 -9.17 -18.26
N LEU A 178 -0.76 -8.19 -17.37
CA LEU A 178 -1.21 -8.43 -16.00
C LEU A 178 -2.61 -9.04 -15.95
N HIS A 179 -3.55 -8.54 -16.74
CA HIS A 179 -4.92 -9.06 -16.75
C HIS A 179 -4.97 -10.54 -17.15
N PRO A 180 -4.35 -10.99 -18.27
CA PRO A 180 -4.23 -12.41 -18.60
C PRO A 180 -3.56 -13.28 -17.51
N ILE A 181 -2.57 -12.74 -16.80
CA ILE A 181 -1.90 -13.42 -15.68
C ILE A 181 -2.90 -13.66 -14.54
N ILE A 182 -3.63 -12.62 -14.11
CA ILE A 182 -4.64 -12.71 -13.04
C ILE A 182 -5.78 -13.63 -13.45
N GLU A 183 -6.24 -13.58 -14.71
CA GLU A 183 -7.27 -14.51 -15.20
C GLU A 183 -6.81 -15.96 -15.14
N ARG A 184 -5.55 -16.22 -15.50
CA ARG A 184 -4.97 -17.57 -15.42
C ARG A 184 -4.85 -18.02 -13.98
N PHE A 185 -4.40 -17.14 -13.09
CA PHE A 185 -4.35 -17.40 -11.65
C PHE A 185 -5.73 -17.76 -11.11
N ASN A 186 -6.74 -16.91 -11.31
CA ASN A 186 -8.10 -17.15 -10.78
C ASN A 186 -8.68 -18.47 -11.29
N ARG A 187 -8.48 -18.82 -12.58
CA ARG A 187 -8.93 -20.12 -13.11
C ARG A 187 -8.25 -21.31 -12.43
N LEU A 188 -6.92 -21.24 -12.25
CA LEU A 188 -6.15 -22.32 -11.63
C LEU A 188 -6.48 -22.46 -10.14
N PHE A 189 -6.58 -21.33 -9.45
CA PHE A 189 -6.96 -21.22 -8.06
C PHE A 189 -8.34 -21.85 -7.81
N GLU A 190 -9.38 -21.39 -8.52
CA GLU A 190 -10.75 -21.91 -8.39
C GLU A 190 -10.83 -23.42 -8.69
N THR A 191 -10.07 -23.89 -9.69
CA THR A 191 -10.04 -25.33 -10.04
C THR A 191 -9.36 -26.17 -8.95
N SER A 192 -8.37 -25.61 -8.26
CA SER A 192 -7.56 -26.32 -7.27
C SER A 192 -8.20 -26.37 -5.88
N MET A 193 -9.07 -25.40 -5.55
CA MET A 193 -9.65 -25.24 -4.21
C MET A 193 -10.43 -26.48 -3.71
N SER A 194 -11.06 -27.26 -4.59
CA SER A 194 -11.80 -28.46 -4.19
C SER A 194 -10.91 -29.49 -3.50
N ASP A 195 -9.63 -29.55 -3.86
CA ASP A 195 -8.67 -30.50 -3.28
C ASP A 195 -8.08 -29.99 -1.96
N TRP A 196 -8.37 -28.74 -1.58
CA TRP A 196 -7.80 -28.11 -0.40
C TRP A 196 -8.71 -28.25 0.81
N THR A 197 -10.03 -28.36 0.62
CA THR A 197 -11.01 -28.40 1.71
C THR A 197 -11.03 -29.75 2.42
N THR A 198 -11.30 -29.74 3.73
CA THR A 198 -11.52 -30.97 4.52
C THR A 198 -12.70 -30.76 5.46
N VAL A 199 -13.26 -31.84 6.01
CA VAL A 199 -14.36 -31.73 6.99
C VAL A 199 -13.95 -30.97 8.26
N ALA A 200 -12.71 -31.14 8.72
CA ALA A 200 -12.22 -30.49 9.94
C ALA A 200 -11.76 -29.04 9.72
N SER A 201 -11.30 -28.72 8.51
CA SER A 201 -10.80 -27.40 8.11
C SER A 201 -11.37 -27.04 6.73
N PRO A 202 -12.64 -26.59 6.66
CA PRO A 202 -13.24 -26.05 5.45
C PRO A 202 -12.44 -24.91 4.83
N VAL A 203 -12.32 -24.93 3.50
CA VAL A 203 -11.73 -23.86 2.69
C VAL A 203 -12.75 -23.39 1.67
N GLU A 204 -13.12 -22.12 1.74
CA GLU A 204 -14.21 -21.53 0.97
C GLU A 204 -13.73 -20.33 0.15
N LEU A 205 -14.21 -20.24 -1.08
CA LEU A 205 -13.88 -19.15 -1.99
C LEU A 205 -14.60 -17.86 -1.58
N VAL A 206 -13.86 -16.76 -1.57
CA VAL A 206 -14.41 -15.40 -1.56
C VAL A 206 -14.24 -14.81 -2.95
N ASP A 207 -15.33 -14.70 -3.71
CA ASP A 207 -15.32 -14.22 -5.11
C ASP A 207 -15.22 -12.68 -5.18
N VAL A 208 -14.09 -12.13 -4.72
CA VAL A 208 -13.76 -10.70 -4.77
C VAL A 208 -13.68 -10.23 -6.22
N GLY A 209 -13.10 -11.03 -7.11
CA GLY A 209 -12.89 -10.68 -8.51
C GLY A 209 -14.16 -10.39 -9.30
N ARG A 210 -15.31 -10.95 -8.91
CA ARG A 210 -16.61 -10.56 -9.46
C ARG A 210 -17.38 -9.53 -8.61
N CYS A 211 -17.08 -9.42 -7.32
CA CYS A 211 -17.81 -8.55 -6.41
C CYS A 211 -17.25 -7.13 -6.30
N TYR A 212 -15.98 -6.94 -6.63
CA TYR A 212 -15.23 -5.69 -6.56
C TYR A 212 -15.02 -5.11 -7.96
N ASP A 213 -15.52 -3.89 -8.17
CA ASP A 213 -15.31 -3.12 -9.40
C ASP A 213 -14.14 -2.17 -9.19
N CYS A 214 -12.94 -2.58 -9.61
CA CYS A 214 -11.73 -1.79 -9.37
C CYS A 214 -11.75 -0.43 -10.11
N ILE A 215 -12.40 -0.33 -11.26
CA ILE A 215 -12.43 0.89 -12.07
C ILE A 215 -13.06 2.06 -11.29
N HIS A 216 -14.16 1.79 -10.57
CA HIS A 216 -14.87 2.80 -9.79
C HIS A 216 -14.59 2.72 -8.28
N GLY A 217 -14.14 1.55 -7.83
CA GLY A 217 -13.91 1.23 -6.43
C GLY A 217 -12.45 1.33 -6.00
N SER A 218 -11.54 1.89 -6.82
CA SER A 218 -10.16 2.16 -6.45
C SER A 218 -9.84 3.66 -6.46
N TYR A 219 -8.73 4.04 -5.83
CA TYR A 219 -8.20 5.40 -5.94
C TYR A 219 -6.98 5.50 -6.89
N ASP A 220 -6.31 4.40 -7.23
CA ASP A 220 -5.13 4.36 -8.10
C ASP A 220 -5.13 3.20 -9.11
N GLY A 221 -6.30 2.60 -9.36
CA GLY A 221 -6.44 1.45 -10.23
C GLY A 221 -6.07 0.11 -9.59
N VAL A 222 -5.70 0.08 -8.30
CA VAL A 222 -5.42 -1.15 -7.54
C VAL A 222 -6.06 -1.13 -6.17
N HIS A 223 -5.82 -0.08 -5.38
CA HIS A 223 -6.15 -0.04 -3.97
C HIS A 223 -7.58 0.48 -3.73
N PRO A 224 -8.37 -0.15 -2.84
CA PRO A 224 -9.77 0.20 -2.65
C PRO A 224 -9.99 1.63 -2.14
N ASN A 225 -10.90 2.35 -2.77
CA ASN A 225 -11.53 3.53 -2.17
C ASN A 225 -12.71 3.08 -1.28
N ALA A 226 -13.44 4.03 -0.68
CA ALA A 226 -14.55 3.71 0.23
C ALA A 226 -15.64 2.81 -0.40
N LEU A 227 -15.93 2.94 -1.70
CA LEU A 227 -16.87 2.04 -2.40
C LEU A 227 -16.28 0.63 -2.52
N GLY A 228 -15.00 0.53 -2.90
CA GLY A 228 -14.29 -0.75 -3.00
C GLY A 228 -14.22 -1.51 -1.67
N GLU A 229 -14.00 -0.81 -0.56
CA GLU A 229 -14.02 -1.38 0.78
C GLU A 229 -15.37 -2.08 1.08
N TYR A 230 -16.49 -1.43 0.73
CA TYR A 230 -17.83 -2.02 0.90
C TYR A 230 -18.04 -3.24 0.00
N GLN A 231 -17.56 -3.17 -1.25
CA GLN A 231 -17.68 -4.27 -2.22
C GLN A 231 -16.90 -5.51 -1.78
N ILE A 232 -15.66 -5.33 -1.29
CA ILE A 232 -14.83 -6.41 -0.76
C ILE A 232 -15.46 -6.99 0.52
N ALA A 233 -15.90 -6.14 1.45
CA ALA A 233 -16.57 -6.61 2.66
C ALA A 233 -17.87 -7.36 2.37
N ARG A 234 -18.63 -6.95 1.34
CA ARG A 234 -19.78 -7.72 0.85
C ARG A 234 -19.38 -9.10 0.37
N ALA A 235 -18.32 -9.22 -0.43
CA ALA A 235 -17.82 -10.51 -0.90
C ALA A 235 -17.52 -11.45 0.28
N PHE A 236 -16.76 -10.99 1.27
CA PHE A 236 -16.48 -11.76 2.48
C PHE A 236 -17.76 -12.13 3.25
N SER A 237 -18.62 -11.15 3.56
CA SER A 237 -19.85 -11.41 4.30
C SER A 237 -20.77 -12.43 3.60
N LYS A 238 -20.81 -12.44 2.26
CA LYS A 238 -21.58 -13.39 1.48
C LYS A 238 -21.09 -14.82 1.73
N THR A 239 -19.78 -15.05 1.62
CA THR A 239 -19.17 -16.37 1.91
C THR A 239 -19.35 -16.76 3.38
N LEU A 240 -19.19 -15.81 4.31
CA LEU A 240 -19.40 -16.05 5.74
C LEU A 240 -20.83 -16.52 6.05
N VAL A 241 -21.84 -15.91 5.42
CA VAL A 241 -23.25 -16.32 5.58
C VAL A 241 -23.50 -17.67 4.91
N SER A 242 -23.07 -17.85 3.66
CA SER A 242 -23.46 -19.03 2.87
C SER A 242 -22.72 -20.31 3.24
N SER A 243 -21.45 -20.21 3.62
CA SER A 243 -20.58 -21.37 3.80
C SER A 243 -20.19 -21.62 5.26
N PHE A 244 -20.16 -20.58 6.10
CA PHE A 244 -19.78 -20.70 7.51
C PHE A 244 -20.93 -20.46 8.48
N GLU A 245 -22.13 -20.13 7.98
CA GLU A 245 -23.31 -19.83 8.80
C GLU A 245 -23.07 -18.67 9.81
N ILE A 246 -22.17 -17.75 9.48
CA ILE A 246 -21.86 -16.56 10.29
C ILE A 246 -22.70 -15.40 9.77
N GLY A 247 -23.61 -14.89 10.63
CA GLY A 247 -24.59 -13.87 10.26
C GLY A 247 -25.75 -14.44 9.42
N ARG A 248 -26.71 -13.57 9.06
CA ARG A 248 -27.92 -13.95 8.33
C ARG A 248 -28.05 -13.27 6.97
N ASN A 249 -27.51 -12.06 6.84
CA ASN A 249 -27.59 -11.28 5.61
C ASN A 249 -26.20 -10.84 5.18
N GLU A 250 -25.93 -10.77 3.89
CA GLU A 250 -24.69 -10.15 3.39
C GLU A 250 -24.67 -8.63 3.63
N ARG A 251 -23.46 -8.06 3.67
CA ARG A 251 -23.24 -6.62 3.84
C ARG A 251 -23.81 -5.86 2.64
N LYS A 252 -24.74 -4.95 2.94
CA LYS A 252 -25.26 -4.01 1.94
C LYS A 252 -24.28 -2.87 1.70
N ILE A 253 -24.23 -2.42 0.46
CA ILE A 253 -23.52 -1.20 0.06
C ILE A 253 -24.50 -0.04 0.23
N PRO A 254 -24.17 1.00 1.00
CA PRO A 254 -25.05 2.16 1.15
C PRO A 254 -25.11 2.97 -0.16
N ASN A 255 -26.22 3.70 -0.34
CA ASN A 255 -26.38 4.58 -1.51
C ASN A 255 -25.42 5.78 -1.47
N GLU A 256 -25.06 6.23 -0.27
CA GLU A 256 -24.12 7.32 -0.03
C GLU A 256 -22.81 6.73 0.48
N ILE A 257 -21.76 6.89 -0.31
CA ILE A 257 -20.41 6.45 0.03
C ILE A 257 -19.66 7.62 0.69
N PRO A 258 -19.05 7.43 1.88
CA PRO A 258 -18.24 8.47 2.51
C PRO A 258 -17.11 8.93 1.58
N VAL A 259 -16.98 10.25 1.43
CA VAL A 259 -15.91 10.85 0.62
C VAL A 259 -14.72 11.14 1.51
N ARG A 260 -13.52 10.83 1.01
CA ARG A 260 -12.26 11.12 1.70
C ARG A 260 -12.02 12.63 1.77
N SER A 261 -11.62 13.12 2.94
CA SER A 261 -11.28 14.53 3.12
C SER A 261 -10.10 14.92 2.23
N THR A 262 -10.24 15.99 1.44
CA THR A 262 -9.25 16.43 0.44
C THR A 262 -9.04 17.95 0.50
N PRO A 263 -8.56 18.50 1.64
CA PRO A 263 -8.36 19.95 1.79
C PRO A 263 -7.16 20.44 0.97
N VAL A 264 -7.12 21.74 0.68
CA VAL A 264 -5.98 22.39 0.04
C VAL A 264 -4.81 22.50 1.04
N PRO A 265 -3.58 22.13 0.68
CA PRO A 265 -2.41 22.29 1.54
C PRO A 265 -2.19 23.74 2.00
N ALA A 266 -1.96 23.91 3.30
CA ALA A 266 -1.69 25.19 3.95
C ALA A 266 -0.22 25.33 4.37
N HIS A 267 0.19 26.54 4.75
CA HIS A 267 1.54 26.87 5.21
C HIS A 267 2.65 26.36 4.27
N ILE A 268 2.40 26.42 2.97
CA ILE A 268 3.40 26.13 1.95
C ILE A 268 4.57 27.12 2.07
N VAL A 269 5.78 26.60 2.00
CA VAL A 269 7.03 27.35 2.11
C VAL A 269 8.03 26.82 1.10
N ALA A 270 8.63 27.71 0.30
CA ALA A 270 9.77 27.39 -0.55
C ALA A 270 11.04 28.09 0.00
N LYS A 271 12.14 27.36 0.13
CA LYS A 271 13.42 27.86 0.65
C LYS A 271 14.60 27.37 -0.20
N PRO A 272 15.65 28.17 -0.38
CA PRO A 272 16.90 27.68 -0.97
C PRO A 272 17.52 26.58 -0.09
N ALA A 273 18.07 25.57 -0.73
CA ALA A 273 18.83 24.47 -0.12
C ALA A 273 20.17 24.28 -0.86
N SER A 274 21.12 23.58 -0.25
CA SER A 274 22.44 23.32 -0.87
C SER A 274 22.34 22.58 -2.21
N TYR A 275 21.29 21.82 -2.44
CA TYR A 275 21.05 21.08 -3.68
C TYR A 275 20.04 21.75 -4.63
N GLY A 276 19.45 22.90 -4.25
CA GLY A 276 18.46 23.60 -5.06
C GLY A 276 17.41 24.35 -4.24
N ILE A 277 16.15 23.90 -4.29
CA ILE A 277 15.03 24.48 -3.53
C ILE A 277 14.28 23.36 -2.81
N THR A 278 13.95 23.57 -1.53
CA THR A 278 13.05 22.72 -0.76
C THR A 278 11.69 23.39 -0.61
N VAL A 279 10.63 22.62 -0.85
CA VAL A 279 9.24 23.02 -0.67
C VAL A 279 8.61 22.12 0.39
N THR A 280 7.99 22.71 1.40
CA THR A 280 7.29 22.01 2.50
C THR A 280 5.94 22.64 2.76
N TRP A 281 5.01 21.87 3.32
CA TRP A 281 3.66 22.32 3.71
C TRP A 281 3.19 21.54 4.94
N ASP A 282 2.06 21.92 5.53
CA ASP A 282 1.46 21.14 6.62
C ASP A 282 0.97 19.79 6.10
N ALA A 283 1.32 18.72 6.80
CA ALA A 283 0.79 17.39 6.49
C ALA A 283 -0.73 17.34 6.71
N ILE A 284 -1.44 16.81 5.72
CA ILE A 284 -2.87 16.57 5.78
C ILE A 284 -3.09 15.11 6.18
N TYR A 285 -3.76 14.91 7.32
CA TYR A 285 -4.14 13.59 7.80
C TYR A 285 -4.94 12.84 6.75
N GLY A 286 -4.50 11.62 6.42
CA GLY A 286 -5.14 10.81 5.40
C GLY A 286 -5.00 11.37 3.98
N ALA A 287 -4.06 12.25 3.65
CA ALA A 287 -3.70 12.45 2.25
C ALA A 287 -3.00 11.19 1.71
N LEU A 288 -3.38 10.71 0.51
CA LEU A 288 -2.64 9.62 -0.14
C LEU A 288 -1.29 10.10 -0.70
N GLY A 289 -1.21 11.39 -1.02
CA GLY A 289 -0.01 12.09 -1.44
C GLY A 289 -0.34 13.50 -1.91
N TYR A 290 0.60 14.11 -2.63
CA TYR A 290 0.48 15.47 -3.14
C TYR A 290 1.00 15.58 -4.57
N ASP A 291 0.40 16.45 -5.37
CA ASP A 291 0.97 16.87 -6.65
C ASP A 291 1.62 18.24 -6.48
N ILE A 292 2.73 18.46 -7.17
CA ILE A 292 3.45 19.73 -7.20
C ILE A 292 3.51 20.22 -8.64
N ARG A 293 3.12 21.47 -8.82
CA ARG A 293 3.39 22.19 -10.06
C ARG A 293 4.40 23.30 -9.83
N CYS A 294 5.29 23.49 -10.80
CA CYS A 294 6.23 24.59 -10.79
C CYS A 294 6.22 25.37 -12.10
N ARG A 295 6.90 26.50 -12.06
CA ARG A 295 7.27 27.32 -13.22
C ARG A 295 8.48 28.16 -12.85
N ASN A 296 9.18 28.69 -13.84
CA ASN A 296 10.38 29.48 -13.62
C ASN A 296 10.40 30.73 -14.51
N GLU A 297 11.46 31.53 -14.43
CA GLU A 297 11.56 32.79 -15.18
C GLU A 297 11.67 32.58 -16.70
N ASP A 298 12.17 31.42 -17.13
CA ASP A 298 12.32 31.04 -18.53
C ASP A 298 11.03 30.37 -19.07
N GLU A 299 10.28 29.68 -18.20
CA GLU A 299 9.04 28.95 -18.50
C GLU A 299 7.91 29.39 -17.56
N LEU A 300 7.09 30.35 -18.01
CA LEU A 300 6.05 30.97 -17.19
C LEU A 300 4.75 30.14 -17.06
N GLU A 301 4.58 29.15 -17.92
CA GLU A 301 3.47 28.19 -17.86
C GLU A 301 3.68 27.21 -16.72
N TRP A 302 2.58 26.86 -16.05
CA TRP A 302 2.64 25.87 -14.98
C TRP A 302 2.77 24.46 -15.56
N SER A 303 3.74 23.70 -15.07
CA SER A 303 3.90 22.27 -15.35
C SER A 303 3.89 21.47 -14.05
N GLU A 304 3.32 20.26 -14.06
CA GLU A 304 3.46 19.33 -12.94
C GLU A 304 4.90 18.81 -12.93
N CYS A 305 5.72 19.35 -12.03
CA CYS A 305 7.12 18.95 -11.92
C CYS A 305 7.31 17.67 -11.12
N GLN A 306 6.33 17.33 -10.29
CA GLN A 306 6.27 16.05 -9.62
C GLN A 306 4.80 15.70 -9.38
N SER A 307 4.36 14.63 -10.01
CA SER A 307 3.09 14.00 -9.67
C SER A 307 3.33 12.99 -8.55
N TYR A 308 2.43 12.98 -7.57
CA TYR A 308 2.43 12.06 -6.43
C TYR A 308 3.75 12.00 -5.61
N VAL A 309 3.80 12.75 -4.51
CA VAL A 309 4.72 12.50 -3.39
C VAL A 309 3.92 12.12 -2.14
N GLU A 310 4.36 11.08 -1.43
CA GLU A 310 3.72 10.66 -0.18
C GLU A 310 3.97 11.66 0.97
N PRO A 311 5.23 12.06 1.28
CA PRO A 311 5.49 12.99 2.37
C PRO A 311 5.17 14.44 1.99
N ASN A 312 4.97 15.28 3.00
CA ASN A 312 4.73 16.72 2.85
C ASN A 312 6.00 17.55 2.51
N ARG A 313 6.80 17.04 1.57
CA ARG A 313 8.07 17.63 1.12
C ARG A 313 8.32 17.36 -0.36
N PHE A 314 8.84 18.36 -1.06
CA PHE A 314 9.38 18.26 -2.40
C PHE A 314 10.71 18.99 -2.49
N ASP A 315 11.69 18.41 -3.18
CA ASP A 315 13.01 19.01 -3.37
C ASP A 315 13.30 19.15 -4.87
N LEU A 316 13.35 20.39 -5.36
CA LEU A 316 13.81 20.69 -6.71
C LEU A 316 15.35 20.69 -6.70
N ALA A 317 15.92 19.53 -7.00
CA ALA A 317 17.36 19.38 -7.17
C ALA A 317 17.82 20.04 -8.49
N GLN A 318 19.12 20.40 -8.55
CA GLN A 318 19.80 20.86 -9.78
C GLN A 318 19.24 22.15 -10.42
N ALA A 319 18.43 22.92 -9.69
CA ALA A 319 18.00 24.24 -10.17
C ALA A 319 19.22 25.15 -10.43
N ARG A 320 19.20 25.91 -11.54
CA ARG A 320 20.30 26.81 -11.93
C ARG A 320 20.54 27.86 -10.84
N TYR A 321 21.81 28.12 -10.49
CA TYR A 321 22.16 29.18 -9.54
C TYR A 321 21.53 30.53 -9.96
N GLY A 322 20.86 31.18 -9.01
CA GLY A 322 20.19 32.47 -9.21
C GLY A 322 18.84 32.40 -9.93
N SER A 323 18.37 31.22 -10.37
CA SER A 323 17.06 31.10 -11.01
C SER A 323 15.92 31.17 -9.99
N LYS A 324 14.87 31.94 -10.30
CA LYS A 324 13.66 32.00 -9.49
C LYS A 324 12.61 30.99 -9.98
N HIS A 325 12.02 30.28 -9.02
CA HIS A 325 10.97 29.28 -9.24
C HIS A 325 9.74 29.58 -8.41
N TRP A 326 8.56 29.27 -8.93
CA TRP A 326 7.29 29.33 -8.24
C TRP A 326 6.69 27.94 -8.09
N PHE A 327 5.99 27.69 -6.99
CA PHE A 327 5.42 26.39 -6.67
C PHE A 327 3.99 26.52 -6.16
N GLN A 328 3.18 25.51 -6.46
CA GLN A 328 1.92 25.22 -5.79
C GLN A 328 1.82 23.72 -5.54
N VAL A 329 1.10 23.36 -4.48
CA VAL A 329 0.88 21.98 -4.06
C VAL A 329 -0.62 21.74 -3.96
N ARG A 330 -1.10 20.56 -4.34
CA ARG A 330 -2.46 20.12 -4.06
C ARG A 330 -2.45 18.75 -3.41
N THR A 331 -3.46 18.45 -2.60
CA THR A 331 -3.68 17.11 -2.07
C THR A 331 -4.12 16.20 -3.21
N ASN A 332 -3.48 15.04 -3.32
CA ASN A 332 -3.80 14.00 -4.27
C ASN A 332 -4.33 12.78 -3.49
N ASN A 333 -5.62 12.50 -3.64
CA ASN A 333 -6.31 11.35 -3.05
C ASN A 333 -6.76 10.36 -4.14
N GLY A 334 -5.93 10.21 -5.16
CA GLY A 334 -6.15 9.28 -6.27
C GLY A 334 -6.55 9.98 -7.58
N ASP A 335 -6.87 9.17 -8.57
CA ASP A 335 -7.08 9.61 -9.96
C ASP A 335 -8.23 10.60 -10.11
N SER A 336 -9.27 10.47 -9.28
CA SER A 336 -10.52 11.24 -9.39
C SER A 336 -10.72 12.26 -8.28
N LEU A 337 -9.87 12.30 -7.24
CA LEU A 337 -10.08 13.12 -6.06
C LEU A 337 -8.84 13.93 -5.70
N LYS A 338 -8.84 15.21 -6.07
CA LYS A 338 -7.74 16.14 -5.82
C LYS A 338 -8.27 17.48 -5.32
N SER A 339 -7.52 18.15 -4.47
CA SER A 339 -7.88 19.51 -4.02
C SER A 339 -7.59 20.54 -5.11
N ASP A 340 -8.05 21.78 -4.89
CA ASP A 340 -7.49 22.94 -5.58
C ASP A 340 -5.99 23.10 -5.25
N TRP A 341 -5.30 23.87 -6.08
CA TRP A 341 -3.90 24.24 -5.87
C TRP A 341 -3.76 25.25 -4.73
N SER A 342 -2.73 25.10 -3.90
CA SER A 342 -2.37 26.00 -2.80
C SER A 342 -2.11 27.44 -3.27
N ALA A 343 -1.88 28.34 -2.32
CA ALA A 343 -1.25 29.63 -2.62
C ALA A 343 0.12 29.44 -3.31
N VAL A 344 0.48 30.40 -4.16
CA VAL A 344 1.77 30.41 -4.86
C VAL A 344 2.88 30.82 -3.88
N VAL A 345 3.95 30.04 -3.83
CA VAL A 345 5.22 30.43 -3.17
C VAL A 345 6.34 30.51 -4.19
N SER A 346 7.45 31.15 -3.82
CA SER A 346 8.64 31.20 -4.68
C SER A 346 9.93 31.22 -3.87
N ALA A 347 10.99 30.71 -4.48
CA ALA A 347 12.36 30.83 -3.96
C ALA A 347 13.35 31.03 -5.12
N ILE A 348 14.53 31.57 -4.78
CA ILE A 348 15.66 31.67 -5.70
C ILE A 348 16.65 30.57 -5.34
N ALA A 349 17.06 29.78 -6.32
CA ALA A 349 17.97 28.66 -6.10
C ALA A 349 19.41 29.15 -5.88
N HIS A 350 20.05 28.66 -4.82
CA HIS A 350 21.47 28.90 -4.53
C HIS A 350 22.18 27.58 -4.22
N PRO A 351 22.18 26.62 -5.16
CA PRO A 351 22.83 25.34 -4.93
C PRO A 351 24.34 25.56 -4.70
N LYS A 352 24.88 24.78 -3.76
CA LYS A 352 26.30 24.63 -3.48
C LYS A 352 26.80 23.43 -4.27
N THR A 353 27.16 23.65 -5.53
CA THR A 353 27.80 22.60 -6.33
C THR A 353 29.30 22.58 -6.09
N ALA A 354 29.93 21.43 -6.36
CA ALA A 354 31.38 21.37 -6.50
C ALA A 354 31.87 22.45 -7.47
N SER A 355 33.07 22.97 -7.24
CA SER A 355 33.74 23.74 -8.29
C SER A 355 33.95 22.85 -9.52
N ALA A 356 33.91 23.44 -10.71
CA ALA A 356 34.24 22.69 -11.93
C ALA A 356 35.67 22.12 -11.83
N PRO A 357 35.93 20.92 -12.39
CA PRO A 357 37.28 20.38 -12.47
C PRO A 357 38.22 21.40 -13.14
N ALA A 358 39.35 21.66 -12.50
CA ALA A 358 40.40 22.47 -13.09
C ALA A 358 41.23 21.62 -14.06
N ASN A 359 41.94 22.29 -14.99
CA ASN A 359 42.95 21.66 -15.84
C ASN A 359 42.44 20.44 -16.62
N ILE A 360 41.31 20.59 -17.33
CA ILE A 360 40.78 19.55 -18.21
C ILE A 360 41.66 19.44 -19.46
N PHE A 361 42.33 18.31 -19.63
CA PHE A 361 43.12 17.95 -20.80
C PHE A 361 42.38 16.95 -21.66
N VAL A 362 42.23 17.25 -22.95
CA VAL A 362 41.64 16.33 -23.93
C VAL A 362 42.72 15.97 -24.94
N LYS A 363 43.01 14.67 -25.09
CA LYS A 363 43.96 14.16 -26.08
C LYS A 363 43.24 13.23 -27.06
N PRO A 364 43.33 13.48 -28.38
CA PRO A 364 42.80 12.56 -29.38
C PRO A 364 43.69 11.31 -29.45
N GLY A 365 43.07 10.13 -29.32
CA GLY A 365 43.65 8.84 -29.67
C GLY A 365 43.10 8.36 -31.01
N THR A 366 43.69 7.31 -31.58
CA THR A 366 43.29 6.76 -32.88
C THR A 366 41.92 6.06 -32.86
N GLU A 367 41.47 5.58 -31.70
CA GLU A 367 40.18 4.89 -31.51
C GLU A 367 39.34 5.45 -30.35
N SER A 368 39.88 6.38 -29.57
CA SER A 368 39.22 6.94 -28.39
C SER A 368 39.71 8.36 -28.10
N THR A 369 38.98 9.10 -27.27
CA THR A 369 39.42 10.40 -26.74
C THR A 369 39.73 10.23 -25.26
N GLU A 370 40.94 10.59 -24.85
CA GLU A 370 41.32 10.61 -23.45
C GLU A 370 40.99 11.99 -22.85
N VAL A 371 40.23 11.99 -21.76
CA VAL A 371 39.89 13.19 -20.98
C VAL A 371 40.45 13.03 -19.58
N GLN A 372 41.35 13.93 -19.18
CA GLN A 372 41.95 14.00 -17.84
C GLN A 372 41.61 15.35 -17.20
N TRP A 373 41.49 15.42 -15.88
CA TRP A 373 41.32 16.68 -15.14
C TRP A 373 42.05 16.61 -13.80
N GLU A 374 42.36 17.76 -13.22
CA GLU A 374 42.94 17.83 -11.87
C GLU A 374 41.90 17.40 -10.83
N GLU A 375 42.34 16.58 -9.88
CA GLU A 375 41.49 16.12 -8.78
C GLU A 375 40.95 17.33 -7.99
N LEU A 376 39.65 17.33 -7.70
CA LEU A 376 39.00 18.46 -7.04
C LEU A 376 39.58 18.64 -5.63
N PRO A 377 39.97 19.87 -5.23
CA PRO A 377 40.47 20.10 -3.88
C PRO A 377 39.35 19.93 -2.85
N GLY A 378 39.52 18.91 -2.00
CA GLY A 378 38.61 18.56 -0.91
C GLY A 378 37.70 17.37 -1.22
N GLN A 379 37.66 16.39 -0.32
CA GLN A 379 36.56 15.44 -0.29
C GLN A 379 35.28 16.23 -0.02
N LEU A 380 34.47 16.43 -1.05
CA LEU A 380 33.08 16.80 -0.84
C LEU A 380 32.42 15.61 -0.16
N GLY A 381 32.31 15.68 1.17
CA GLY A 381 31.31 14.91 1.87
C GLY A 381 29.98 15.26 1.24
N ILE A 382 29.39 14.29 0.55
CA ILE A 382 27.97 14.36 0.23
C ILE A 382 27.29 14.10 1.56
N ASP A 383 26.89 15.17 2.25
CA ASP A 383 26.02 15.08 3.45
C ASP A 383 24.73 14.34 3.11
#